data_AF-A0A5D0D0U2-F1
#
_entry.id   AF-A0A5D0D0U2-F1
#
_cell.length_a   1.000
_cell.length_b   1.000
_cell.length_c   1.000
_cell.angle_alpha   90.00
_cell.angle_beta   90.00
_cell.angle_gamma   90.00
#
_symmetry.space_group_name_H-M   'P 1'
#
loop_
_entity.id
_entity.type
_entity.pdbx_description
1 polymer ?
#
loop_
_entity_poly.entity_id
_entity_poly.type
_entity_poly.pdbx_seq_one_letter_code
_entity_poly.pdbx_strand_id
1 'polypeptide(L)'
;MSPENNSNKEDSLGLDEQMQGTEQSDIPTKDKPTVVPEQVQQPTFDFPGTIDNKEKLTAIQLKNTTSYDRQLKPNSRSNSTKKKPKDGPTISSGDLLEFRMKRLLYHMGYFTKTGILLKTSNDDAADPITDLDVFGIYIHRDFSKKTLWVDCKSGQARPHDRLTWIQGIQSSLKADDVIFVKNDVRFATKQYARKTGVQILDIRLIDKLESDFGVKYSDWRGSWDYNILKDKKITFSRISIPNNESFKKIGSFISSDYWNLDNFTKAKKSITALRDLSSYVTLPLEESQLSAIRWAIYELVCLLTLAILDISKEVYYFSEEERRETITEGLISSEIPIKKRNEILDASFKIAFSLVKQQIPDFNIPTNKQTVNLTPPSYHEAFLDMISRITKNPHAYYDILRYFDFVLYEYDLKGKGINEKELGQYFNDIKSITMSAKTLLHFIHQITGIPKQIFSSLI
;
A
#
# COMPACT_ATOMS: atom_id res chain seq x y z
N MET A 1 58.85 4.25 25.17
CA MET A 1 59.47 3.13 24.45
C MET A 1 58.98 3.19 23.02
N SER A 2 59.75 3.84 22.15
CA SER A 2 59.76 3.59 20.70
C SER A 2 60.41 2.21 20.44
N PRO A 3 60.27 1.56 19.27
CA PRO A 3 60.92 2.02 18.01
C PRO A 3 60.04 1.85 16.73
N GLU A 4 60.22 2.76 15.75
CA GLU A 4 60.80 2.55 14.38
C GLU A 4 59.80 2.04 13.32
N ASN A 5 59.39 2.87 12.35
CA ASN A 5 60.04 3.13 11.05
C ASN A 5 60.33 1.88 10.21
N ASN A 6 59.60 1.69 9.09
CA ASN A 6 60.27 1.60 7.79
C ASN A 6 59.34 1.82 6.59
N SER A 7 59.88 2.62 5.67
CA SER A 7 59.46 2.96 4.31
C SER A 7 59.97 1.95 3.28
N ASN A 8 59.29 1.85 2.12
CA ASN A 8 59.78 1.53 0.75
C ASN A 8 58.53 1.72 -0.18
N LYS A 9 58.42 2.55 -1.23
CA LYS A 9 59.25 2.96 -2.39
C LYS A 9 59.70 1.78 -3.26
N GLU A 10 58.97 1.53 -4.35
CA GLU A 10 59.32 1.66 -5.80
C GLU A 10 59.16 0.24 -6.38
N ASP A 11 58.46 -0.03 -7.48
CA ASP A 11 58.88 0.26 -8.85
C ASP A 11 57.73 0.17 -9.88
N SER A 12 57.92 0.95 -10.93
CA SER A 12 57.26 1.02 -12.23
C SER A 12 57.58 -0.15 -13.17
N LEU A 13 56.61 -0.57 -13.99
CA LEU A 13 56.72 -1.17 -15.34
C LEU A 13 55.29 -1.08 -15.93
N GLY A 14 54.93 -0.41 -17.03
CA GLY A 14 55.68 -0.02 -18.21
C GLY A 14 55.60 -1.12 -19.26
N LEU A 15 54.53 -1.18 -20.05
CA LEU A 15 54.48 -1.87 -21.35
C LEU A 15 53.38 -1.26 -22.25
N ASP A 16 53.87 -0.56 -23.28
CA ASP A 16 53.17 -0.19 -24.51
C ASP A 16 52.81 -1.45 -25.33
N GLU A 17 51.68 -1.41 -26.05
CA GLU A 17 51.65 -1.93 -27.41
C GLU A 17 50.56 -1.27 -28.26
N GLN A 18 51.01 -0.66 -29.35
CA GLN A 18 50.24 -0.09 -30.46
C GLN A 18 49.80 -1.21 -31.42
N MET A 19 48.63 -1.07 -32.06
CA MET A 19 48.34 -1.32 -33.50
C MET A 19 46.94 -0.75 -33.78
N GLN A 20 46.75 0.37 -34.48
CA GLN A 20 46.66 0.54 -35.94
C GLN A 20 45.82 -0.51 -36.69
N GLY A 21 44.83 -0.06 -37.46
CA GLY A 21 44.25 -0.85 -38.55
C GLY A 21 42.78 -0.58 -38.85
N THR A 22 42.55 0.45 -39.67
CA THR A 22 41.36 0.75 -40.49
C THR A 22 40.59 -0.44 -41.07
N GLU A 23 39.26 -0.35 -41.08
CA GLU A 23 38.45 -0.78 -42.23
C GLU A 23 37.11 -0.02 -42.27
N GLN A 24 37.00 0.87 -43.25
CA GLN A 24 35.74 1.40 -43.77
C GLN A 24 35.10 0.32 -44.64
N SER A 25 33.85 -0.04 -44.36
CA SER A 25 33.02 -0.81 -45.30
C SER A 25 31.68 -0.12 -45.46
N ASP A 26 31.46 0.37 -46.68
CA ASP A 26 30.21 0.87 -47.22
C ASP A 26 29.05 -0.12 -47.01
N ILE A 27 27.95 0.36 -46.44
CA ILE A 27 26.66 -0.35 -46.44
C ILE A 27 25.72 0.38 -47.40
N PRO A 28 25.16 -0.30 -48.42
CA PRO A 28 24.25 0.32 -49.37
C PRO A 28 22.90 0.61 -48.74
N THR A 29 22.41 1.83 -48.95
CA THR A 29 21.02 2.23 -48.79
C THR A 29 20.11 1.36 -49.66
N LYS A 30 19.28 0.52 -49.02
CA LYS A 30 18.11 -0.10 -49.65
C LYS A 30 16.85 0.62 -49.20
N ASP A 31 16.15 1.16 -50.19
CA ASP A 31 14.81 1.71 -50.12
C ASP A 31 13.86 0.76 -49.38
N LYS A 32 13.23 1.28 -48.32
CA LYS A 32 12.04 0.66 -47.74
C LYS A 32 10.81 1.20 -48.50
N PRO A 33 9.97 0.33 -49.09
CA PRO A 33 8.71 0.77 -49.66
C PRO A 33 7.76 1.23 -48.55
N THR A 34 7.21 2.42 -48.77
CA THR A 34 6.12 3.04 -48.01
C THR A 34 4.88 2.14 -48.07
N VAL A 35 4.59 1.42 -46.99
CA VAL A 35 3.31 0.72 -46.82
C VAL A 35 2.31 1.72 -46.22
N VAL A 36 1.37 2.12 -47.06
CA VAL A 36 0.17 2.89 -46.69
C VAL A 36 -0.73 1.99 -45.83
N PRO A 37 -1.19 2.42 -44.64
CA PRO A 37 -2.18 1.64 -43.90
C PRO A 37 -3.54 1.74 -44.59
N GLU A 38 -4.00 0.58 -45.05
CA GLU A 38 -5.33 0.33 -45.60
C GLU A 38 -6.40 0.61 -44.53
N GLN A 39 -7.35 1.48 -44.86
CA GLN A 39 -8.47 1.85 -44.01
C GLN A 39 -9.42 0.64 -43.87
N VAL A 40 -9.41 0.01 -42.70
CA VAL A 40 -10.43 -0.97 -42.34
C VAL A 40 -11.73 -0.23 -42.02
N GLN A 41 -12.69 -0.33 -42.94
CA GLN A 41 -14.08 0.11 -42.74
C GLN A 41 -14.70 -0.66 -41.55
N GLN A 42 -15.13 0.09 -40.54
CA GLN A 42 -15.99 -0.45 -39.49
C GLN A 42 -17.41 -0.64 -40.02
N PRO A 43 -18.07 -1.78 -39.77
CA PRO A 43 -19.46 -1.97 -40.12
C PRO A 43 -20.36 -1.08 -39.26
N THR A 44 -21.15 -0.24 -39.93
CA THR A 44 -22.27 0.52 -39.38
C THR A 44 -23.39 -0.45 -38.99
N PHE A 45 -23.69 -0.51 -37.69
CA PHE A 45 -24.91 -1.14 -37.17
C PHE A 45 -25.97 -0.06 -36.95
N ASP A 46 -26.95 -0.03 -37.84
CA ASP A 46 -28.18 0.75 -37.69
C ASP A 46 -29.08 0.11 -36.62
N PHE A 47 -29.38 0.85 -35.55
CA PHE A 47 -30.47 0.53 -34.64
C PHE A 47 -31.66 1.46 -34.90
N PRO A 48 -32.86 0.93 -35.22
CA PRO A 48 -34.04 1.74 -35.42
C PRO A 48 -34.73 2.08 -34.09
N GLY A 49 -35.27 3.30 -34.03
CA GLY A 49 -36.56 3.55 -33.37
C GLY A 49 -36.54 3.99 -31.92
N THR A 50 -36.52 5.31 -31.74
CA THR A 50 -37.18 6.04 -30.65
C THR A 50 -38.62 5.55 -30.44
N ILE A 51 -38.98 5.18 -29.21
CA ILE A 51 -40.34 5.33 -28.68
C ILE A 51 -40.26 5.98 -27.29
N ASP A 52 -40.87 7.15 -27.24
CA ASP A 52 -41.21 7.98 -26.10
C ASP A 52 -42.33 7.29 -25.29
N ASN A 53 -42.25 7.30 -23.96
CA ASN A 53 -43.45 7.24 -23.11
C ASN A 53 -43.17 7.66 -21.67
N LYS A 54 -43.73 8.83 -21.35
CA LYS A 54 -44.06 9.29 -20.00
C LYS A 54 -45.19 8.44 -19.39
N GLU A 55 -45.24 8.51 -18.07
CA GLU A 55 -46.37 8.29 -17.15
C GLU A 55 -46.62 6.91 -16.53
N LYS A 56 -46.72 6.98 -15.19
CA LYS A 56 -47.50 6.17 -14.23
C LYS A 56 -47.00 4.77 -13.92
N LEU A 57 -46.61 4.55 -12.64
CA LEU A 57 -47.50 3.91 -11.68
C LEU A 57 -46.94 3.94 -10.25
N THR A 58 -47.87 4.24 -9.36
CA THR A 58 -47.85 4.37 -7.90
C THR A 58 -47.69 3.05 -7.14
N ALA A 59 -47.14 3.18 -5.94
CA ALA A 59 -47.52 2.50 -4.69
C ALA A 59 -47.68 0.98 -4.67
N ILE A 60 -46.73 0.30 -3.99
CA ILE A 60 -47.05 -0.90 -3.20
C ILE A 60 -46.45 -0.74 -1.80
N GLN A 61 -47.36 -0.53 -0.85
CA GLN A 61 -47.17 -0.76 0.58
C GLN A 61 -47.21 -2.26 0.87
N LEU A 62 -46.26 -2.75 1.68
CA LEU A 62 -46.42 -3.90 2.59
C LEU A 62 -45.47 -3.61 3.76
N LYS A 63 -45.92 -2.93 4.82
CA LYS A 63 -46.41 -3.55 6.06
C LYS A 63 -45.62 -4.81 6.41
N ASN A 64 -44.72 -4.70 7.38
CA ASN A 64 -44.80 -5.54 8.57
C ASN A 64 -44.24 -4.82 9.81
N THR A 65 -45.11 -4.84 10.80
CA THR A 65 -45.08 -4.24 12.14
C THR A 65 -44.45 -5.18 13.16
N THR A 66 -43.69 -4.63 14.10
CA THR A 66 -43.73 -4.93 15.55
C THR A 66 -42.70 -4.02 16.23
N SER A 67 -43.06 -2.82 16.69
CA SER A 67 -43.66 -2.49 18.00
C SER A 67 -42.89 -3.03 19.21
N TYR A 68 -42.08 -2.17 19.82
CA TYR A 68 -42.02 -2.06 21.28
C TYR A 68 -42.01 -0.58 21.67
N ASP A 69 -43.13 -0.17 22.24
CA ASP A 69 -43.38 1.12 22.86
C ASP A 69 -42.56 1.30 24.14
N ARG A 70 -41.99 2.49 24.33
CA ARG A 70 -41.95 3.17 25.63
C ARG A 70 -41.72 4.68 25.45
N GLN A 71 -42.84 5.38 25.31
CA GLN A 71 -43.21 6.64 25.99
C GLN A 71 -42.07 7.60 26.38
N LEU A 72 -42.00 8.74 25.69
CA LEU A 72 -41.53 10.00 26.26
C LEU A 72 -42.57 11.09 25.98
N LYS A 73 -43.15 11.64 27.05
CA LYS A 73 -43.90 12.89 27.02
C LYS A 73 -42.94 14.09 26.90
N PRO A 74 -43.41 15.21 26.30
CA PRO A 74 -42.58 16.35 25.96
C PRO A 74 -42.42 17.27 27.16
N ASN A 75 -41.25 17.85 27.35
CA ASN A 75 -41.15 19.13 28.05
C ASN A 75 -40.17 20.04 27.34
N SER A 76 -40.77 21.06 26.74
CA SER A 76 -40.16 22.24 26.16
C SER A 76 -39.47 23.07 27.24
N ARG A 77 -38.24 23.49 26.96
CA ARG A 77 -37.72 24.80 27.38
C ARG A 77 -36.62 25.20 26.42
N SER A 78 -37.01 26.12 25.53
CA SER A 78 -36.17 26.88 24.63
C SER A 78 -35.16 27.70 25.44
N ASN A 79 -33.87 27.53 25.17
CA ASN A 79 -32.88 28.57 25.38
C ASN A 79 -32.10 28.73 24.07
N SER A 80 -32.41 29.83 23.40
CA SER A 80 -31.84 30.30 22.14
C SER A 80 -30.46 30.92 22.37
N THR A 81 -29.41 30.09 22.40
CA THR A 81 -28.05 30.58 22.17
C THR A 81 -27.78 30.61 20.68
N LYS A 82 -27.67 31.84 20.14
CA LYS A 82 -27.26 32.17 18.77
C LYS A 82 -26.09 31.28 18.32
N LYS A 83 -26.35 30.32 17.42
CA LYS A 83 -25.31 29.55 16.73
C LYS A 83 -24.60 30.48 15.76
N LYS A 84 -23.31 30.72 15.98
CA LYS A 84 -22.39 31.18 14.93
C LYS A 84 -22.42 30.17 13.76
N PRO A 85 -22.28 30.61 12.51
CA PRO A 85 -22.23 29.71 11.36
C PRO A 85 -21.07 28.74 11.54
N LYS A 86 -21.37 27.43 11.46
CA LYS A 86 -20.36 26.37 11.43
C LYS A 86 -19.89 26.22 9.99
N ASP A 87 -18.89 26.98 9.62
CA ASP A 87 -18.17 26.75 8.37
C ASP A 87 -17.13 25.63 8.60
N GLY A 88 -17.32 24.51 7.90
CA GLY A 88 -16.37 23.39 7.83
C GLY A 88 -16.86 22.06 8.45
N PRO A 89 -16.57 20.91 7.81
CA PRO A 89 -16.93 19.60 8.34
C PRO A 89 -16.10 19.28 9.60
N THR A 90 -16.72 19.30 10.77
CA THR A 90 -16.07 18.98 12.06
C THR A 90 -15.50 17.56 12.08
N ILE A 91 -14.21 17.40 12.41
CA ILE A 91 -13.54 16.09 12.65
C ILE A 91 -13.99 15.51 14.01
N SER A 92 -14.13 14.19 14.08
CA SER A 92 -14.46 13.51 15.34
C SER A 92 -13.28 13.61 16.32
N SER A 93 -13.55 13.61 17.63
CA SER A 93 -12.47 13.61 18.63
C SER A 93 -11.67 12.29 18.62
N GLY A 94 -12.27 11.19 18.14
CA GLY A 94 -11.59 9.91 17.93
C GLY A 94 -10.59 10.02 16.79
N ASP A 95 -11.06 10.42 15.60
CA ASP A 95 -10.21 10.55 14.40
C ASP A 95 -9.04 11.51 14.67
N LEU A 96 -9.30 12.64 15.35
CA LEU A 96 -8.25 13.60 15.69
C LEU A 96 -7.17 12.97 16.60
N LEU A 97 -7.57 12.08 17.52
CA LEU A 97 -6.64 11.34 18.38
C LEU A 97 -5.81 10.34 17.55
N GLU A 98 -6.42 9.67 16.58
CA GLU A 98 -5.72 8.77 15.66
C GLU A 98 -4.67 9.51 14.82
N PHE A 99 -5.04 10.65 14.22
CA PHE A 99 -4.10 11.50 13.47
C PHE A 99 -2.98 12.04 14.36
N ARG A 100 -3.28 12.38 15.61
CA ARG A 100 -2.26 12.79 16.59
C ARG A 100 -1.28 11.67 16.90
N MET A 101 -1.78 10.45 17.12
CA MET A 101 -0.92 9.29 17.36
C MET A 101 -0.12 8.91 16.12
N LYS A 102 -0.71 9.00 14.93
CA LYS A 102 -0.03 8.84 13.65
C LYS A 102 1.17 9.78 13.53
N ARG A 103 0.96 11.06 13.82
CA ARG A 103 2.03 12.07 13.87
C ARG A 103 3.13 11.68 14.85
N LEU A 104 2.77 11.37 16.09
CA LEU A 104 3.76 11.02 17.12
C LEU A 104 4.61 9.82 16.67
N LEU A 105 3.98 8.74 16.20
CA LEU A 105 4.67 7.56 15.69
C LEU A 105 5.61 7.87 14.52
N TYR A 106 5.21 8.75 13.59
CA TYR A 106 6.07 9.16 12.49
C TYR A 106 7.36 9.84 12.98
N HIS A 107 7.23 10.74 13.95
CA HIS A 107 8.36 11.42 14.59
C HIS A 107 9.21 10.46 15.45
N MET A 108 8.63 9.37 15.95
CA MET A 108 9.34 8.27 16.60
C MET A 108 10.06 7.32 15.63
N GLY A 109 9.97 7.54 14.32
CA GLY A 109 10.66 6.73 13.31
C GLY A 109 9.82 5.66 12.62
N TYR A 110 8.50 5.65 12.80
CA TYR A 110 7.62 4.66 12.17
C TYR A 110 7.01 5.17 10.86
N PHE A 111 6.90 4.30 9.86
CA PHE A 111 5.90 4.47 8.79
C PHE A 111 4.52 4.12 9.35
N THR A 112 3.48 4.90 9.06
CA THR A 112 2.21 4.79 9.79
C THR A 112 1.00 4.69 8.88
N LYS A 113 0.04 3.86 9.31
CA LYS A 113 -1.22 3.59 8.62
C LYS A 113 -2.37 3.71 9.61
N THR A 114 -3.53 4.16 9.13
CA THR A 114 -4.74 4.33 9.94
C THR A 114 -5.93 3.65 9.28
N GLY A 115 -6.90 3.23 10.08
CA GLY A 115 -8.15 2.65 9.60
C GLY A 115 -7.95 1.39 8.75
N ILE A 116 -7.04 0.50 9.20
CA ILE A 116 -6.85 -0.82 8.58
C ILE A 116 -7.98 -1.73 9.05
N LEU A 117 -8.79 -2.23 8.14
CA LEU A 117 -9.86 -3.18 8.43
C LEU A 117 -9.33 -4.61 8.33
N LEU A 118 -9.32 -5.34 9.44
CA LEU A 118 -9.03 -6.76 9.46
C LEU A 118 -10.31 -7.56 9.17
N LYS A 119 -10.16 -8.62 8.38
CA LYS A 119 -11.22 -9.56 8.00
C LYS A 119 -10.79 -10.99 8.31
N THR A 120 -11.75 -11.90 8.43
CA THR A 120 -11.52 -13.33 8.69
C THR A 120 -10.85 -14.06 7.54
N SER A 121 -11.07 -13.63 6.30
CA SER A 121 -10.39 -14.11 5.10
C SER A 121 -10.28 -12.98 4.05
N ASN A 122 -9.75 -13.32 2.88
CA ASN A 122 -9.64 -12.41 1.74
C ASN A 122 -10.82 -12.52 0.76
N ASP A 123 -11.84 -13.31 1.10
CA ASP A 123 -13.01 -13.54 0.24
C ASP A 123 -14.04 -12.43 0.39
N ASP A 124 -14.90 -12.25 -0.63
CA ASP A 124 -15.96 -11.23 -0.60
C ASP A 124 -16.98 -11.46 0.53
N ALA A 125 -17.10 -12.70 1.02
CA ALA A 125 -17.95 -13.08 2.14
C ALA A 125 -17.25 -12.99 3.52
N ALA A 126 -16.04 -12.45 3.59
CA ALA A 126 -15.28 -12.38 4.83
C ALA A 126 -15.88 -11.37 5.82
N ASP A 127 -16.04 -11.81 7.07
CA ASP A 127 -16.54 -10.96 8.15
C ASP A 127 -15.45 -10.01 8.64
N PRO A 128 -15.78 -8.72 8.91
CA PRO A 128 -14.85 -7.80 9.54
C PRO A 128 -14.61 -8.23 11.00
N ILE A 129 -13.32 -8.33 11.37
CA ILE A 129 -12.90 -8.62 12.75
C ILE A 129 -12.84 -7.31 13.55
N THR A 130 -12.03 -6.37 13.07
CA THR A 130 -11.80 -5.07 13.72
C THR A 130 -11.14 -4.09 12.78
N ASP A 131 -11.34 -2.81 13.03
CA ASP A 131 -10.48 -1.73 12.57
C ASP A 131 -9.26 -1.56 13.49
N LEU A 132 -8.12 -1.25 12.89
CA LEU A 132 -6.92 -0.80 13.58
C LEU A 132 -6.81 0.72 13.41
N ASP A 133 -6.98 1.41 14.54
CA ASP A 133 -6.95 2.86 14.61
C ASP A 133 -5.63 3.41 14.04
N VAL A 134 -4.46 3.01 14.60
CA VAL A 134 -3.15 3.37 14.04
C VAL A 134 -2.18 2.18 14.10
N PHE A 135 -1.50 1.89 13.00
CA PHE A 135 -0.50 0.85 12.86
C PHE A 135 0.83 1.45 12.39
N GLY A 136 1.88 1.31 13.20
CA GLY A 136 3.23 1.75 12.92
C GLY A 136 4.13 0.59 12.51
N ILE A 137 4.97 0.81 11.51
CA ILE A 137 5.99 -0.12 11.03
C ILE A 137 7.33 0.60 11.03
N TYR A 138 8.26 0.14 11.85
CA TYR A 138 9.66 0.57 11.84
C TYR A 138 10.48 -0.45 11.06
N ILE A 139 11.30 0.02 10.12
CA ILE A 139 12.17 -0.85 9.31
C ILE A 139 13.62 -0.61 9.74
N HIS A 140 14.28 -1.69 10.16
CA HIS A 140 15.69 -1.69 10.49
C HIS A 140 16.55 -1.75 9.22
N ARG A 141 17.86 -1.48 9.38
CA ARG A 141 18.81 -1.43 8.27
C ARG A 141 18.98 -2.77 7.54
N ASP A 142 18.70 -3.90 8.19
CA ASP A 142 18.69 -5.23 7.57
C ASP A 142 17.29 -5.62 7.02
N PHE A 143 16.40 -4.64 6.90
CA PHE A 143 14.99 -4.79 6.53
C PHE A 143 14.13 -5.59 7.51
N SER A 144 14.66 -5.95 8.69
CA SER A 144 13.80 -6.51 9.74
C SER A 144 12.82 -5.43 10.19
N LYS A 145 11.63 -5.83 10.65
CA LYS A 145 10.58 -4.89 11.03
C LYS A 145 10.18 -5.04 12.47
N LYS A 146 9.81 -3.90 13.05
CA LYS A 146 9.14 -3.80 14.34
C LYS A 146 7.80 -3.10 14.15
N THR A 147 6.73 -3.71 14.62
CA THR A 147 5.36 -3.27 14.46
C THR A 147 4.78 -2.78 15.77
N LEU A 148 3.95 -1.73 15.69
CA LEU A 148 3.30 -1.12 16.85
C LEU A 148 1.86 -0.80 16.50
N TRP A 149 0.92 -1.41 17.20
CA TRP A 149 -0.49 -1.07 17.08
C TRP A 149 -0.92 -0.12 18.21
N VAL A 150 -1.69 0.91 17.86
CA VAL A 150 -2.28 1.85 18.81
C VAL A 150 -3.80 1.78 18.71
N ASP A 151 -4.45 1.45 19.82
CA ASP A 151 -5.90 1.51 19.98
C ASP A 151 -6.29 2.81 20.69
N CYS A 152 -7.04 3.67 20.01
CA CYS A 152 -7.43 5.00 20.47
C CYS A 152 -8.88 5.00 20.98
N LYS A 153 -9.10 5.40 22.23
CA LYS A 153 -10.47 5.52 22.79
C LYS A 153 -10.66 6.83 23.56
N SER A 154 -11.45 7.74 22.95
CA SER A 154 -11.83 9.04 23.52
C SER A 154 -13.05 8.99 24.46
N GLY A 155 -13.72 7.83 24.59
CA GLY A 155 -14.99 7.68 25.32
C GLY A 155 -14.97 6.75 26.55
N GLN A 156 -16.17 6.35 27.01
CA GLN A 156 -16.42 5.58 28.24
C GLN A 156 -16.11 4.06 28.14
N ALA A 157 -15.14 3.66 27.32
CA ALA A 157 -14.76 2.24 27.20
C ALA A 157 -14.24 1.71 28.55
N ARG A 158 -14.71 0.53 28.96
CA ARG A 158 -14.22 -0.17 30.18
C ARG A 158 -12.79 -0.67 29.92
N PRO A 159 -11.78 -0.18 30.67
CA PRO A 159 -10.39 -0.51 30.39
C PRO A 159 -10.07 -2.01 30.45
N HIS A 160 -10.60 -2.74 31.44
CA HIS A 160 -10.28 -4.16 31.62
C HIS A 160 -10.77 -5.02 30.45
N ASP A 161 -12.03 -4.87 30.05
CA ASP A 161 -12.61 -5.59 28.91
C ASP A 161 -11.83 -5.28 27.62
N ARG A 162 -11.44 -4.01 27.42
CA ARG A 162 -10.68 -3.58 26.25
C ARG A 162 -9.27 -4.17 26.24
N LEU A 163 -8.60 -4.26 27.38
CA LEU A 163 -7.25 -4.85 27.47
C LEU A 163 -7.24 -6.34 27.08
N THR A 164 -8.20 -7.12 27.57
CA THR A 164 -8.33 -8.54 27.19
C THR A 164 -8.59 -8.68 25.68
N TRP A 165 -9.46 -7.85 25.13
CA TRP A 165 -9.73 -7.83 23.69
C TRP A 165 -8.49 -7.45 22.88
N ILE A 166 -7.76 -6.40 23.29
CA ILE A 166 -6.53 -5.95 22.63
C ILE A 166 -5.51 -7.09 22.56
N GLN A 167 -5.33 -7.85 23.64
CA GLN A 167 -4.38 -8.97 23.65
C GLN A 167 -4.73 -10.06 22.64
N GLY A 168 -6.03 -10.36 22.49
CA GLY A 168 -6.51 -11.30 21.49
C GLY A 168 -6.17 -10.84 20.07
N ILE A 169 -6.45 -9.56 19.76
CA ILE A 169 -6.14 -8.98 18.44
C ILE A 169 -4.64 -8.89 18.20
N GLN A 170 -3.85 -8.44 19.19
CA GLN A 170 -2.38 -8.35 19.12
C GLN A 170 -1.78 -9.70 18.72
N SER A 171 -2.22 -10.78 19.38
CA SER A 171 -1.74 -12.14 19.11
C SER A 171 -2.06 -12.59 17.69
N SER A 172 -3.27 -12.29 17.19
CA SER A 172 -3.67 -12.60 15.82
C SER A 172 -2.88 -11.80 14.78
N LEU A 173 -2.62 -10.52 15.07
CA LEU A 173 -1.85 -9.63 14.21
C LEU A 173 -0.35 -9.91 14.21
N LYS A 174 0.14 -10.58 15.26
CA LYS A 174 1.57 -10.69 15.57
C LYS A 174 2.24 -9.32 15.66
N ALA A 175 1.54 -8.34 16.23
CA ALA A 175 2.11 -7.02 16.48
C ALA A 175 3.09 -7.07 17.66
N ASP A 176 4.29 -6.52 17.49
CA ASP A 176 5.37 -6.61 18.49
C ASP A 176 5.02 -5.84 19.77
N ASP A 177 4.49 -4.62 19.61
CA ASP A 177 4.07 -3.77 20.71
C ASP A 177 2.64 -3.26 20.51
N VAL A 178 1.95 -2.98 21.63
CA VAL A 178 0.65 -2.34 21.62
C VAL A 178 0.54 -1.20 22.63
N ILE A 179 -0.05 -0.09 22.18
CA ILE A 179 -0.44 1.05 23.01
C ILE A 179 -1.96 1.17 23.04
N PHE A 180 -2.52 1.27 24.24
CA PHE A 180 -3.90 1.64 24.46
C PHE A 180 -3.99 3.10 24.92
N VAL A 181 -4.57 3.97 24.10
CA VAL A 181 -4.73 5.39 24.42
C VAL A 181 -6.08 5.60 25.08
N LYS A 182 -6.05 5.94 26.38
CA LYS A 182 -7.25 6.24 27.16
C LYS A 182 -6.94 7.14 28.35
N ASN A 183 -7.78 8.15 28.56
CA ASN A 183 -7.73 9.02 29.73
C ASN A 183 -8.33 8.38 30.98
N ASP A 184 -7.90 8.88 32.15
CA ASP A 184 -8.46 8.57 33.47
C ASP A 184 -8.43 7.07 33.84
N VAL A 185 -7.40 6.35 33.34
CA VAL A 185 -7.19 4.95 33.70
C VAL A 185 -6.49 4.84 35.06
N ARG A 186 -7.11 4.08 35.98
CA ARG A 186 -6.59 3.84 37.34
C ARG A 186 -5.20 3.20 37.30
N PHE A 187 -4.35 3.55 38.27
CA PHE A 187 -2.98 3.02 38.36
C PHE A 187 -2.92 1.48 38.39
N ALA A 188 -3.81 0.83 39.15
CA ALA A 188 -3.89 -0.64 39.21
C ALA A 188 -4.13 -1.26 37.82
N THR A 189 -4.98 -0.64 36.99
CA THR A 189 -5.23 -1.06 35.61
C THR A 189 -4.00 -0.81 34.72
N LYS A 190 -3.30 0.32 34.87
CA LYS A 190 -2.02 0.58 34.15
C LYS A 190 -0.96 -0.49 34.49
N GLN A 191 -0.85 -0.87 35.76
CA GLN A 191 0.06 -1.94 36.19
C GLN A 191 -0.33 -3.31 35.65
N TYR A 192 -1.63 -3.61 35.58
CA TYR A 192 -2.13 -4.83 34.95
C TYR A 192 -1.81 -4.86 33.45
N ALA A 193 -2.08 -3.78 32.72
CA ALA A 193 -1.77 -3.66 31.29
C ALA A 193 -0.27 -3.85 31.01
N ARG A 194 0.60 -3.22 31.82
CA ARG A 194 2.06 -3.40 31.70
C ARG A 194 2.48 -4.87 31.82
N LYS A 195 1.92 -5.61 32.79
CA LYS A 195 2.22 -7.04 32.98
C LYS A 195 1.80 -7.90 31.80
N THR A 196 0.83 -7.44 31.02
CA THR A 196 0.31 -8.16 29.86
C THR A 196 0.85 -7.62 28.53
N GLY A 197 1.90 -6.78 28.57
CA GLY A 197 2.55 -6.26 27.36
C GLY A 197 1.84 -5.08 26.70
N VAL A 198 0.79 -4.52 27.31
CA VAL A 198 0.06 -3.36 26.77
C VAL A 198 0.46 -2.09 27.51
N GLN A 199 0.94 -1.10 26.78
CA GLN A 199 1.23 0.22 27.33
C GLN A 199 -0.02 1.09 27.32
N ILE A 200 -0.30 1.82 28.40
CA ILE A 200 -1.43 2.77 28.44
C ILE A 200 -0.91 4.19 28.39
N LEU A 201 -1.36 4.96 27.40
CA LEU A 201 -1.10 6.39 27.30
C LEU A 201 -2.36 7.20 27.59
N ASP A 202 -2.21 8.22 28.42
CA ASP A 202 -3.19 9.30 28.55
C ASP A 202 -2.69 10.54 27.80
N ILE A 203 -3.55 11.55 27.65
CA ILE A 203 -3.21 12.77 26.90
C ILE A 203 -1.96 13.47 27.46
N ARG A 204 -1.74 13.45 28.78
CA ARG A 204 -0.56 14.09 29.40
C ARG A 204 0.73 13.38 29.00
N LEU A 205 0.70 12.04 28.95
CA LEU A 205 1.84 11.26 28.45
C LEU A 205 2.08 11.49 26.96
N ILE A 206 1.02 11.66 26.16
CA ILE A 206 1.16 12.02 24.75
C ILE A 206 1.78 13.41 24.60
N ASP A 207 1.32 14.41 25.38
CA ASP A 207 1.90 15.76 25.39
C ASP A 207 3.41 15.71 25.73
N LYS A 208 3.77 14.90 26.72
CA LYS A 208 5.17 14.68 27.10
C LYS A 208 5.97 14.06 25.96
N LEU A 209 5.49 12.97 25.36
CA LEU A 209 6.19 12.30 24.26
C LEU A 209 6.33 13.23 23.04
N GLU A 210 5.29 13.99 22.70
CA GLU A 210 5.38 15.00 21.65
C GLU A 210 6.48 16.03 21.97
N SER A 211 6.59 16.49 23.21
CA SER A 211 7.70 17.36 23.63
C SER A 211 9.06 16.68 23.53
N ASP A 212 9.19 15.43 23.98
CA ASP A 212 10.45 14.65 23.97
C ASP A 212 10.95 14.43 22.53
N PHE A 213 10.03 14.26 21.57
CA PHE A 213 10.33 14.09 20.14
C PHE A 213 10.26 15.38 19.32
N GLY A 214 10.11 16.55 19.97
CA GLY A 214 10.10 17.85 19.28
C GLY A 214 8.87 18.10 18.39
N VAL A 215 7.78 17.37 18.61
CA VAL A 215 6.52 17.48 17.86
C VAL A 215 5.74 18.70 18.33
N LYS A 216 5.49 19.65 17.42
CA LYS A 216 4.65 20.81 17.72
C LYS A 216 3.17 20.44 17.61
N TYR A 217 2.35 20.93 18.53
CA TYR A 217 0.90 20.69 18.49
C TYR A 217 0.24 21.09 17.16
N SER A 218 0.73 22.16 16.53
CA SER A 218 0.26 22.69 15.24
C SER A 218 0.85 21.98 14.01
N ASP A 219 1.74 21.00 14.19
CA ASP A 219 2.34 20.27 13.08
C ASP A 219 1.34 19.27 12.48
N TRP A 220 0.57 19.73 11.50
CA TRP A 220 -0.35 18.90 10.70
C TRP A 220 0.14 18.93 9.25
N ARG A 221 1.09 18.04 8.95
CA ARG A 221 1.79 17.94 7.67
C ARG A 221 1.79 16.49 7.18
N GLY A 222 2.21 16.29 5.94
CA GLY A 222 2.38 14.96 5.36
C GLY A 222 1.12 14.11 5.48
N SER A 223 1.31 12.82 5.74
CA SER A 223 0.22 11.85 5.82
C SER A 223 -0.59 11.93 7.12
N TRP A 224 -0.26 12.81 8.07
CA TRP A 224 -1.05 13.04 9.29
C TRP A 224 -1.83 14.36 9.27
N ASP A 225 -1.84 15.07 8.14
CA ASP A 225 -2.70 16.24 7.96
C ASP A 225 -4.16 15.82 7.74
N TYR A 226 -4.93 15.85 8.81
CA TYR A 226 -6.33 15.44 8.80
C TYR A 226 -7.22 16.30 7.89
N ASN A 227 -6.86 17.57 7.65
CA ASN A 227 -7.66 18.47 6.80
C ASN A 227 -7.65 18.01 5.34
N ILE A 228 -6.56 17.36 4.92
CA ILE A 228 -6.37 16.92 3.55
C ILE A 228 -6.88 15.50 3.35
N LEU A 229 -6.72 14.64 4.35
CA LEU A 229 -6.93 13.20 4.18
C LEU A 229 -8.32 12.69 4.48
N LYS A 230 -9.07 13.34 5.38
CA LYS A 230 -10.37 12.86 5.89
C LYS A 230 -11.33 12.41 4.79
N ASP A 231 -11.38 13.15 3.69
CA ASP A 231 -12.34 12.89 2.62
C ASP A 231 -11.75 12.15 1.42
N LYS A 232 -10.43 11.93 1.33
CA LYS A 232 -9.81 11.33 0.14
C LYS A 232 -10.27 9.91 -0.11
N LYS A 233 -10.32 9.07 0.93
CA LYS A 233 -10.81 7.69 0.83
C LYS A 233 -12.28 7.65 0.41
N ILE A 234 -13.11 8.51 1.00
CA ILE A 234 -14.54 8.58 0.69
C ILE A 234 -14.73 9.04 -0.75
N THR A 235 -14.10 10.14 -1.15
CA THR A 235 -14.14 10.68 -2.51
C THR A 235 -13.67 9.64 -3.52
N PHE A 236 -12.53 8.98 -3.27
CA PHE A 236 -12.00 7.92 -4.13
C PHE A 236 -13.01 6.79 -4.34
N SER A 237 -13.61 6.27 -3.25
CA SER A 237 -14.59 5.17 -3.33
C SER A 237 -15.92 5.56 -4.00
N ARG A 238 -16.17 6.86 -4.21
CA ARG A 238 -17.38 7.41 -4.84
C ARG A 238 -17.18 7.84 -6.30
N ILE A 239 -15.95 7.78 -6.82
CA ILE A 239 -15.71 8.04 -8.25
C ILE A 239 -16.52 7.02 -9.06
N SER A 240 -17.29 7.51 -10.03
CA SER A 240 -18.21 6.69 -10.83
C SER A 240 -17.71 6.41 -12.26
N ILE A 241 -16.68 7.13 -12.72
CA ILE A 241 -16.15 7.07 -14.08
C ILE A 241 -14.77 6.38 -14.03
N PRO A 242 -14.52 5.29 -14.79
CA PRO A 242 -15.42 4.69 -15.79
C PRO A 242 -16.48 3.77 -15.16
N ASN A 243 -16.17 3.21 -14.00
CA ASN A 243 -17.11 2.48 -13.16
C ASN A 243 -16.70 2.67 -11.68
N ASN A 244 -17.64 2.53 -10.76
CA ASN A 244 -17.37 2.70 -9.33
C ASN A 244 -16.71 1.46 -8.68
N GLU A 245 -16.87 0.29 -9.29
CA GLU A 245 -16.43 -0.98 -8.74
C GLU A 245 -14.91 -1.08 -8.66
N SER A 246 -14.18 -0.63 -9.69
CA SER A 246 -12.72 -0.61 -9.72
C SER A 246 -12.14 0.21 -8.55
N PHE A 247 -12.67 1.42 -8.31
CA PHE A 247 -12.20 2.27 -7.20
C PHE A 247 -12.53 1.67 -5.84
N LYS A 248 -13.69 1.04 -5.68
CA LYS A 248 -14.04 0.31 -4.46
C LYS A 248 -13.10 -0.87 -4.19
N LYS A 249 -12.79 -1.66 -5.22
CA LYS A 249 -11.85 -2.79 -5.13
C LYS A 249 -10.46 -2.31 -4.72
N ILE A 250 -9.94 -1.25 -5.36
CA ILE A 250 -8.64 -0.67 -5.01
C ILE A 250 -8.66 -0.09 -3.58
N GLY A 251 -9.74 0.59 -3.20
CA GLY A 251 -9.90 1.13 -1.85
C GLY A 251 -9.99 0.04 -0.76
N SER A 252 -10.69 -1.07 -1.04
CA SER A 252 -10.72 -2.25 -0.18
C SER A 252 -9.34 -2.86 -0.06
N PHE A 253 -8.62 -3.01 -1.17
CA PHE A 253 -7.26 -3.54 -1.15
C PHE A 253 -6.32 -2.70 -0.27
N ILE A 254 -6.30 -1.37 -0.44
CA ILE A 254 -5.47 -0.45 0.36
C ILE A 254 -5.79 -0.55 1.86
N SER A 255 -7.07 -0.63 2.21
CA SER A 255 -7.51 -0.53 3.61
C SER A 255 -7.73 -1.86 4.33
N SER A 256 -7.78 -2.98 3.60
CA SER A 256 -8.12 -4.29 4.17
C SER A 256 -7.25 -5.37 3.54
N ASP A 257 -7.47 -5.67 2.27
CA ASP A 257 -7.06 -6.97 1.73
C ASP A 257 -5.53 -7.09 1.62
N TYR A 258 -4.82 -5.96 1.45
CA TYR A 258 -3.35 -5.92 1.49
C TYR A 258 -2.76 -6.59 2.75
N TRP A 259 -3.40 -6.39 3.90
CA TRP A 259 -2.81 -6.71 5.21
C TRP A 259 -2.78 -8.20 5.54
N ASN A 260 -3.57 -9.00 4.82
CA ASN A 260 -3.72 -10.44 5.05
C ASN A 260 -3.05 -11.30 3.97
N LEU A 261 -2.37 -10.69 2.99
CA LEU A 261 -1.75 -11.38 1.86
C LEU A 261 -0.26 -11.65 2.08
N ASP A 262 0.27 -12.65 1.37
CA ASP A 262 1.73 -12.85 1.27
C ASP A 262 2.42 -11.69 0.52
N ASN A 263 3.73 -11.57 0.69
CA ASN A 263 4.51 -10.43 0.19
C ASN A 263 4.56 -10.35 -1.34
N PHE A 264 4.60 -11.48 -2.05
CA PHE A 264 4.55 -11.48 -3.52
C PHE A 264 3.15 -11.13 -4.03
N THR A 265 2.08 -11.61 -3.39
CA THR A 265 0.72 -11.20 -3.77
C THR A 265 0.46 -9.73 -3.47
N LYS A 266 0.95 -9.20 -2.35
CA LYS A 266 0.93 -7.75 -2.05
C LYS A 266 1.61 -6.95 -3.16
N ALA A 267 2.81 -7.34 -3.58
CA ALA A 267 3.53 -6.68 -4.65
C ALA A 267 2.74 -6.74 -5.97
N LYS A 268 2.30 -7.92 -6.40
CA LYS A 268 1.56 -8.10 -7.66
C LYS A 268 0.25 -7.33 -7.69
N LYS A 269 -0.57 -7.41 -6.63
CA LYS A 269 -1.84 -6.67 -6.57
C LYS A 269 -1.63 -5.16 -6.51
N SER A 270 -0.57 -4.69 -5.85
CA SER A 270 -0.22 -3.26 -5.85
C SER A 270 0.19 -2.78 -7.25
N ILE A 271 0.99 -3.56 -7.97
CA ILE A 271 1.38 -3.27 -9.37
C ILE A 271 0.14 -3.24 -10.27
N THR A 272 -0.78 -4.21 -10.14
CA THR A 272 -2.03 -4.23 -10.90
C THR A 272 -2.89 -3.00 -10.60
N ALA A 273 -3.10 -2.67 -9.33
CA ALA A 273 -3.88 -1.50 -8.95
C ALA A 273 -3.27 -0.19 -9.48
N LEU A 274 -1.94 -0.06 -9.45
CA LEU A 274 -1.24 1.09 -10.04
C LEU A 274 -1.40 1.16 -11.56
N ARG A 275 -1.37 0.03 -12.27
CA ARG A 275 -1.64 -0.02 -13.72
C ARG A 275 -3.07 0.45 -14.03
N ASP A 276 -4.04 -0.01 -13.25
CA ASP A 276 -5.43 0.41 -13.41
C ASP A 276 -5.56 1.93 -13.19
N LEU A 277 -4.99 2.46 -12.11
CA LEU A 277 -5.01 3.90 -11.82
C LEU A 277 -4.28 4.73 -12.89
N SER A 278 -3.22 4.20 -13.51
CA SER A 278 -2.52 4.88 -14.60
C SER A 278 -3.45 5.21 -15.77
N SER A 279 -4.40 4.32 -16.07
CA SER A 279 -5.39 4.56 -17.13
C SER A 279 -6.49 5.56 -16.71
N TYR A 280 -6.70 5.73 -15.40
CA TYR A 280 -7.76 6.61 -14.87
C TYR A 280 -7.33 8.06 -14.71
N VAL A 281 -6.02 8.33 -14.64
CA VAL A 281 -5.48 9.69 -14.50
C VAL A 281 -5.79 10.56 -15.73
N THR A 282 -6.00 9.95 -16.90
CA THR A 282 -6.34 10.67 -18.14
C THR A 282 -7.84 10.93 -18.31
N LEU A 283 -8.68 10.46 -17.37
CA LEU A 283 -10.13 10.65 -17.46
C LEU A 283 -10.53 12.09 -17.10
N PRO A 284 -11.65 12.60 -17.67
CA PRO A 284 -12.16 13.93 -17.37
C PRO A 284 -12.82 13.95 -15.98
N LEU A 285 -12.01 14.08 -14.94
CA LEU A 285 -12.42 14.04 -13.54
C LEU A 285 -12.30 15.42 -12.89
N GLU A 286 -13.10 15.65 -11.86
CA GLU A 286 -12.98 16.87 -11.04
C GLU A 286 -11.65 16.90 -10.28
N GLU A 287 -11.16 18.10 -9.95
CA GLU A 287 -9.91 18.27 -9.20
C GLU A 287 -9.90 17.49 -7.87
N SER A 288 -11.05 17.45 -7.18
CA SER A 288 -11.20 16.70 -5.93
C SER A 288 -11.00 15.19 -6.13
N GLN A 289 -11.49 14.64 -7.25
CA GLN A 289 -11.37 13.24 -7.65
C GLN A 289 -9.96 12.92 -8.13
N LEU A 290 -9.35 13.78 -8.95
CA LEU A 290 -7.95 13.66 -9.37
C LEU A 290 -7.01 13.64 -8.17
N SER A 291 -7.24 14.53 -7.20
CA SER A 291 -6.48 14.56 -5.95
C SER A 291 -6.71 13.29 -5.11
N ALA A 292 -7.91 12.72 -5.12
CA ALA A 292 -8.18 11.42 -4.48
C ALA A 292 -7.51 10.25 -5.20
N ILE A 293 -7.40 10.27 -6.54
CA ILE A 293 -6.62 9.29 -7.30
C ILE A 293 -5.13 9.41 -6.97
N ARG A 294 -4.57 10.64 -6.93
CA ARG A 294 -3.17 10.84 -6.51
C ARG A 294 -2.92 10.29 -5.11
N TRP A 295 -3.82 10.56 -4.17
CA TRP A 295 -3.76 9.94 -2.84
C TRP A 295 -3.69 8.41 -2.93
N ALA A 296 -4.58 7.76 -3.69
CA ALA A 296 -4.57 6.30 -3.83
C ALA A 296 -3.29 5.77 -4.50
N ILE A 297 -2.72 6.50 -5.46
CA ILE A 297 -1.42 6.18 -6.06
C ILE A 297 -0.31 6.25 -5.01
N TYR A 298 -0.23 7.31 -4.21
CA TYR A 298 0.78 7.45 -3.16
C TYR A 298 0.66 6.37 -2.08
N GLU A 299 -0.58 6.01 -1.72
CA GLU A 299 -0.85 4.88 -0.84
C GLU A 299 -0.29 3.58 -1.43
N LEU A 300 -0.60 3.27 -2.68
CA LEU A 300 -0.12 2.06 -3.36
C LEU A 300 1.39 2.07 -3.59
N VAL A 301 2.02 3.23 -3.80
CA VAL A 301 3.48 3.35 -3.86
C VAL A 301 4.11 2.96 -2.52
N CYS A 302 3.56 3.45 -1.40
CA CYS A 302 4.04 3.08 -0.07
C CYS A 302 3.81 1.58 0.21
N LEU A 303 2.64 1.04 -0.15
CA LEU A 303 2.32 -0.38 0.03
C LEU A 303 3.17 -1.30 -0.85
N LEU A 304 3.39 -0.96 -2.12
CA LEU A 304 4.30 -1.69 -3.00
C LEU A 304 5.74 -1.65 -2.45
N THR A 305 6.18 -0.49 -1.99
CA THR A 305 7.51 -0.35 -1.39
C THR A 305 7.65 -1.21 -0.13
N LEU A 306 6.62 -1.26 0.72
CA LEU A 306 6.61 -2.11 1.90
C LEU A 306 6.73 -3.59 1.52
N ALA A 307 5.97 -4.05 0.53
CA ALA A 307 6.06 -5.42 0.02
C ALA A 307 7.45 -5.74 -0.55
N ILE A 308 8.05 -4.81 -1.29
CA ILE A 308 9.41 -4.94 -1.84
C ILE A 308 10.46 -5.05 -0.71
N LEU A 309 10.34 -4.25 0.35
CA LEU A 309 11.24 -4.32 1.50
C LEU A 309 11.05 -5.63 2.28
N ASP A 310 9.82 -6.09 2.45
CA ASP A 310 9.52 -7.39 3.07
C ASP A 310 10.14 -8.55 2.24
N ILE A 311 10.00 -8.55 0.91
CA ILE A 311 10.66 -9.53 0.04
C ILE A 311 12.18 -9.40 0.13
N SER A 312 12.71 -8.17 0.16
CA SER A 312 14.15 -7.92 0.30
C SER A 312 14.68 -8.51 1.60
N LYS A 313 13.91 -8.48 2.69
CA LYS A 313 14.26 -9.11 3.97
C LYS A 313 14.29 -10.64 3.89
N GLU A 314 13.34 -11.24 3.17
CA GLU A 314 13.26 -12.70 2.99
C GLU A 314 14.51 -13.24 2.29
N VAL A 315 14.96 -12.55 1.25
CA VAL A 315 16.09 -12.98 0.41
C VAL A 315 17.43 -12.32 0.75
N TYR A 316 17.47 -11.54 1.85
CA TYR A 316 18.63 -10.72 2.20
C TYR A 316 19.91 -11.55 2.40
N TYR A 317 19.76 -12.73 2.99
CA TYR A 317 20.87 -13.64 3.32
C TYR A 317 21.07 -14.75 2.28
N PHE A 318 20.34 -14.72 1.16
CA PHE A 318 20.47 -15.71 0.09
C PHE A 318 21.60 -15.32 -0.87
N SER A 319 22.24 -16.32 -1.47
CA SER A 319 23.12 -16.11 -2.62
C SER A 319 22.35 -15.49 -3.80
N GLU A 320 23.06 -14.96 -4.79
CA GLU A 320 22.41 -14.33 -5.96
C GLU A 320 21.57 -15.34 -6.76
N GLU A 321 21.96 -16.62 -6.79
CA GLU A 321 21.22 -17.69 -7.47
C GLU A 321 19.95 -18.06 -6.71
N GLU A 322 20.06 -18.37 -5.42
CA GLU A 322 18.91 -18.69 -4.54
C GLU A 322 17.91 -17.53 -4.48
N ARG A 323 18.40 -16.29 -4.45
CA ARG A 323 17.56 -15.09 -4.49
C ARG A 323 16.75 -15.02 -5.79
N ARG A 324 17.41 -15.26 -6.93
CA ARG A 324 16.74 -15.25 -8.24
C ARG A 324 15.66 -16.33 -8.29
N GLU A 325 15.99 -17.55 -7.89
CA GLU A 325 15.04 -18.66 -7.88
C GLU A 325 13.83 -18.35 -6.99
N THR A 326 14.06 -17.90 -5.75
CA THR A 326 13.01 -17.57 -4.78
C THR A 326 12.08 -16.46 -5.29
N ILE A 327 12.64 -15.39 -5.88
CA ILE A 327 11.83 -14.30 -6.42
C ILE A 327 11.06 -14.75 -7.67
N THR A 328 11.68 -15.55 -8.52
CA THR A 328 11.03 -16.09 -9.73
C THR A 328 9.84 -16.96 -9.34
N GLU A 329 10.04 -17.89 -8.41
CA GLU A 329 8.97 -18.75 -7.90
C GLU A 329 7.88 -17.91 -7.23
N GLY A 330 8.22 -16.97 -6.33
CA GLY A 330 7.25 -16.11 -5.66
C GLY A 330 6.39 -15.28 -6.62
N LEU A 331 6.99 -14.71 -7.67
CA LEU A 331 6.26 -13.97 -8.69
C LEU A 331 5.32 -14.86 -9.51
N ILE A 332 5.72 -16.11 -9.80
CA ILE A 332 4.89 -17.07 -10.51
C ILE A 332 3.74 -17.61 -9.64
N SER A 333 4.07 -18.04 -8.42
CA SER A 333 3.22 -18.95 -7.65
C SER A 333 2.56 -18.33 -6.42
N SER A 334 3.01 -17.16 -5.95
CA SER A 334 2.48 -16.53 -4.71
C SER A 334 2.41 -17.56 -3.57
N GLU A 335 1.25 -17.68 -2.90
CA GLU A 335 0.99 -18.55 -1.74
C GLU A 335 1.03 -20.05 -2.03
N ILE A 336 0.75 -20.46 -3.27
CA ILE A 336 0.64 -21.89 -3.63
C ILE A 336 1.85 -22.26 -4.48
N PRO A 337 2.83 -22.99 -3.92
CA PRO A 337 4.01 -23.45 -4.65
C PRO A 337 3.64 -24.17 -5.95
N ILE A 338 4.49 -24.04 -6.97
CA ILE A 338 4.27 -24.63 -8.30
C ILE A 338 4.00 -26.13 -8.20
N LYS A 339 4.75 -26.83 -7.34
CA LYS A 339 4.58 -28.25 -7.07
C LYS A 339 3.16 -28.59 -6.61
N LYS A 340 2.61 -27.84 -5.64
CA LYS A 340 1.24 -28.05 -5.16
C LYS A 340 0.20 -27.73 -6.23
N ARG A 341 0.42 -26.71 -7.06
CA ARG A 341 -0.49 -26.42 -8.19
C ARG A 341 -0.53 -27.56 -9.19
N ASN A 342 0.63 -28.14 -9.51
CA ASN A 342 0.73 -29.31 -10.39
C ASN A 342 0.04 -30.53 -9.77
N GLU A 343 0.19 -30.76 -8.47
CA GLU A 343 -0.52 -31.83 -7.75
C GLU A 343 -2.04 -31.67 -7.80
N ILE A 344 -2.54 -30.44 -7.60
CA ILE A 344 -3.98 -30.12 -7.69
C ILE A 344 -4.49 -30.39 -9.11
N LEU A 345 -3.78 -29.92 -10.14
CA LEU A 345 -4.20 -30.14 -11.53
C LEU A 345 -4.16 -31.60 -11.91
N ASP A 346 -3.12 -32.33 -11.51
CA ASP A 346 -3.04 -33.77 -11.72
C ASP A 346 -4.22 -34.50 -11.06
N ALA A 347 -4.61 -34.10 -9.85
CA ALA A 347 -5.78 -34.65 -9.16
C ALA A 347 -7.08 -34.30 -9.90
N SER A 348 -7.27 -33.04 -10.31
CA SER A 348 -8.44 -32.59 -11.07
C SER A 348 -8.57 -33.32 -12.41
N PHE A 349 -7.47 -33.49 -13.16
CA PHE A 349 -7.45 -34.24 -14.41
C PHE A 349 -7.82 -35.71 -14.17
N LYS A 350 -7.24 -36.35 -13.14
CA LYS A 350 -7.60 -37.74 -12.80
C LYS A 350 -9.09 -37.88 -12.49
N ILE A 351 -9.68 -36.96 -11.73
CA ILE A 351 -11.11 -36.97 -11.41
C ILE A 351 -11.93 -36.76 -12.68
N ALA A 352 -11.64 -35.72 -13.46
CA ALA A 352 -12.37 -35.38 -14.68
C ALA A 352 -12.34 -36.54 -15.68
N PHE A 353 -11.17 -37.11 -15.96
CA PHE A 353 -11.06 -38.24 -16.88
C PHE A 353 -11.68 -39.52 -16.33
N SER A 354 -11.66 -39.75 -15.01
CA SER A 354 -12.36 -40.88 -14.42
C SER A 354 -13.89 -40.76 -14.59
N LEU A 355 -14.44 -39.56 -14.45
CA LEU A 355 -15.87 -39.29 -14.68
C LEU A 355 -16.25 -39.47 -16.16
N VAL A 356 -15.42 -39.01 -17.10
CA VAL A 356 -15.65 -39.23 -18.54
C VAL A 356 -15.61 -40.71 -18.87
N LYS A 357 -14.63 -41.45 -18.34
CA LYS A 357 -14.50 -42.89 -18.58
C LYS A 357 -15.67 -43.71 -18.02
N GLN A 358 -16.31 -43.25 -16.95
CA GLN A 358 -17.56 -43.86 -16.45
C GLN A 358 -18.72 -43.71 -17.43
N GLN A 359 -18.77 -42.61 -18.19
CA GLN A 359 -19.82 -42.36 -19.19
C GLN A 359 -19.48 -42.93 -20.57
N ILE A 360 -18.19 -43.01 -20.91
CA ILE A 360 -17.67 -43.50 -22.19
C ILE A 360 -16.54 -44.51 -21.89
N PRO A 361 -16.83 -45.82 -21.81
CA PRO A 361 -15.87 -46.85 -21.40
C PRO A 361 -14.60 -46.92 -22.26
N ASP A 362 -14.75 -46.62 -23.56
CA ASP A 362 -13.66 -46.64 -24.55
C ASP A 362 -12.87 -45.32 -24.62
N PHE A 363 -13.13 -44.38 -23.71
CA PHE A 363 -12.41 -43.12 -23.66
C PHE A 363 -10.95 -43.34 -23.22
N ASN A 364 -10.02 -42.99 -24.11
CA ASN A 364 -8.59 -43.01 -23.83
C ASN A 364 -8.13 -41.67 -23.26
N ILE A 365 -7.55 -41.71 -22.06
CA ILE A 365 -6.99 -40.54 -21.39
C ILE A 365 -5.81 -40.02 -22.23
N PRO A 366 -5.78 -38.73 -22.61
CA PRO A 366 -4.64 -38.15 -23.29
C PRO A 366 -3.35 -38.33 -22.47
N THR A 367 -2.30 -38.87 -23.08
CA THR A 367 -0.97 -39.04 -22.44
C THR A 367 -0.27 -37.70 -22.22
N ASN A 368 -0.63 -36.67 -22.98
CA ASN A 368 -0.04 -35.34 -22.86
C ASN A 368 -0.75 -34.56 -21.77
N LYS A 369 -0.25 -34.65 -20.54
CA LYS A 369 -0.71 -33.82 -19.43
C LYS A 369 -0.43 -32.35 -19.77
N GLN A 370 -1.45 -31.50 -19.69
CA GLN A 370 -1.22 -30.06 -19.73
C GLN A 370 -0.38 -29.67 -18.51
N THR A 371 0.87 -29.30 -18.74
CA THR A 371 1.69 -28.61 -17.74
C THR A 371 1.20 -27.17 -17.62
N VAL A 372 1.19 -26.62 -16.40
CA VAL A 372 0.98 -25.19 -16.24
C VAL A 372 2.21 -24.48 -16.75
N ASN A 373 2.15 -23.97 -17.98
CA ASN A 373 3.18 -23.06 -18.49
C ASN A 373 2.98 -21.70 -17.81
N LEU A 374 3.39 -21.61 -16.54
CA LEU A 374 3.47 -20.34 -15.85
C LEU A 374 4.73 -19.63 -16.28
N THR A 375 4.56 -18.56 -17.04
CA THR A 375 5.66 -17.65 -17.37
C THR A 375 5.75 -16.55 -16.31
N PRO A 376 6.97 -16.10 -15.96
CA PRO A 376 7.13 -14.91 -15.13
C PRO A 376 6.42 -13.69 -15.75
N PRO A 377 5.97 -12.72 -14.93
CA PRO A 377 5.37 -11.50 -15.43
C PRO A 377 6.37 -10.66 -16.22
N SER A 378 5.88 -9.79 -17.12
CA SER A 378 6.74 -8.97 -17.99
C SER A 378 7.72 -8.03 -17.26
N TYR A 379 7.46 -7.73 -15.98
CA TYR A 379 8.33 -6.91 -15.13
C TYR A 379 9.34 -7.72 -14.30
N HIS A 380 9.44 -9.04 -14.51
CA HIS A 380 10.28 -9.95 -13.73
C HIS A 380 11.73 -9.45 -13.57
N GLU A 381 12.41 -9.17 -14.69
CA GLU A 381 13.81 -8.74 -14.67
C GLU A 381 14.00 -7.39 -13.95
N ALA A 382 13.09 -6.44 -14.19
CA ALA A 382 13.12 -5.14 -13.52
C ALA A 382 12.91 -5.30 -12.00
N PHE A 383 12.05 -6.24 -11.59
CA PHE A 383 11.78 -6.53 -10.18
C PHE A 383 13.01 -7.16 -9.51
N LEU A 384 13.66 -8.12 -10.16
CA LEU A 384 14.92 -8.71 -9.69
C LEU A 384 16.03 -7.67 -9.53
N ASP A 385 16.21 -6.79 -10.52
CA ASP A 385 17.20 -5.72 -10.46
C ASP A 385 16.90 -4.76 -9.29
N MET A 386 15.64 -4.39 -9.09
CA MET A 386 15.22 -3.53 -7.98
C MET A 386 15.53 -4.17 -6.61
N ILE A 387 15.18 -5.44 -6.41
CA ILE A 387 15.51 -6.15 -5.17
C ILE A 387 17.02 -6.23 -4.98
N SER A 388 17.79 -6.56 -6.03
CA SER A 388 19.26 -6.62 -5.96
C SER A 388 19.89 -5.27 -5.56
N ARG A 389 19.37 -4.15 -6.10
CA ARG A 389 19.82 -2.80 -5.71
C ARG A 389 19.55 -2.50 -4.24
N ILE A 390 18.37 -2.87 -3.75
CA ILE A 390 17.95 -2.67 -2.36
C ILE A 390 18.84 -3.48 -1.42
N THR A 391 19.00 -4.79 -1.68
CA THR A 391 19.79 -5.68 -0.82
C THR A 391 21.28 -5.32 -0.81
N LYS A 392 21.81 -4.78 -1.91
CA LYS A 392 23.19 -4.28 -1.99
C LYS A 392 23.41 -2.92 -1.31
N ASN A 393 22.34 -2.12 -1.12
CA ASN A 393 22.45 -0.76 -0.57
C ASN A 393 21.46 -0.51 0.60
N PRO A 394 21.45 -1.34 1.66
CA PRO A 394 20.44 -1.30 2.71
C PRO A 394 20.28 0.08 3.40
N HIS A 395 21.40 0.76 3.65
CA HIS A 395 21.41 2.07 4.30
C HIS A 395 20.70 3.16 3.49
N ALA A 396 20.58 2.99 2.17
CA ALA A 396 19.92 3.94 1.30
C ALA A 396 18.40 3.72 1.21
N TYR A 397 17.88 2.57 1.68
CA TYR A 397 16.47 2.18 1.52
C TYR A 397 15.72 1.94 2.83
N TYR A 398 16.37 1.74 3.97
CA TYR A 398 15.66 1.36 5.20
C TYR A 398 14.58 2.36 5.66
N ASP A 399 14.79 3.66 5.44
CA ASP A 399 13.85 4.73 5.84
C ASP A 399 12.97 5.24 4.68
N ILE A 400 13.02 4.57 3.52
CA ILE A 400 12.40 5.04 2.28
C ILE A 400 10.87 5.16 2.37
N LEU A 401 10.22 4.33 3.20
CA LEU A 401 8.78 4.41 3.41
C LEU A 401 8.37 5.71 4.09
N ARG A 402 9.11 6.14 5.12
CA ARG A 402 8.84 7.42 5.80
C ARG A 402 9.13 8.59 4.87
N TYR A 403 10.12 8.45 4.01
CA TYR A 403 10.42 9.44 2.98
C TYR A 403 9.27 9.58 1.98
N PHE A 404 8.78 8.48 1.40
CA PHE A 404 7.63 8.53 0.50
C PHE A 404 6.36 9.05 1.19
N ASP A 405 6.05 8.56 2.39
CA ASP A 405 4.88 8.98 3.16
C ASP A 405 4.87 10.48 3.45
N PHE A 406 6.03 11.08 3.70
CA PHE A 406 6.10 12.53 3.91
C PHE A 406 6.15 13.31 2.61
N VAL A 407 7.03 12.94 1.68
CA VAL A 407 7.27 13.75 0.48
C VAL A 407 6.08 13.75 -0.46
N LEU A 408 5.48 12.58 -0.70
CA LEU A 408 4.33 12.48 -1.59
C LEU A 408 3.12 13.23 -1.03
N TYR A 409 2.94 13.27 0.29
CA TYR A 409 1.78 13.91 0.91
C TYR A 409 1.98 15.39 1.23
N GLU A 410 3.16 15.80 1.71
CA GLU A 410 3.42 17.19 2.07
C GLU A 410 3.75 18.05 0.86
N TYR A 411 4.58 17.54 -0.04
CA TYR A 411 5.03 18.32 -1.20
C TYR A 411 4.15 18.04 -2.41
N ASP A 412 4.07 16.78 -2.83
CA ASP A 412 3.51 16.48 -4.15
C ASP A 412 1.97 16.58 -4.18
N LEU A 413 1.28 16.02 -3.18
CA LEU A 413 -0.18 16.12 -3.05
C LEU A 413 -0.65 17.57 -2.86
N LYS A 414 0.17 18.42 -2.22
CA LYS A 414 -0.14 19.84 -1.95
C LYS A 414 0.41 20.79 -3.03
N GLY A 415 1.12 20.27 -4.03
CA GLY A 415 1.78 21.09 -5.06
C GLY A 415 2.83 22.06 -4.52
N LYS A 416 3.53 21.70 -3.44
CA LYS A 416 4.62 22.50 -2.86
C LYS A 416 5.98 22.01 -3.37
N GLY A 417 6.91 22.94 -3.58
CA GLY A 417 8.30 22.57 -3.85
C GLY A 417 8.98 21.95 -2.62
N ILE A 418 9.85 20.97 -2.84
CA ILE A 418 10.58 20.28 -1.77
C ILE A 418 11.45 21.27 -1.00
N ASN A 419 11.33 21.24 0.34
CA ASN A 419 12.19 21.99 1.24
C ASN A 419 13.22 21.05 1.88
N GLU A 420 14.45 21.05 1.36
CA GLU A 420 15.52 20.19 1.86
C GLU A 420 15.90 20.45 3.32
N LYS A 421 15.79 21.70 3.81
CA LYS A 421 16.08 22.01 5.22
C LYS A 421 15.11 21.34 6.17
N GLU A 422 13.86 21.21 5.74
CA GLU A 422 12.81 20.51 6.49
C GLU A 422 13.00 19.00 6.43
N LEU A 423 13.34 18.45 5.26
CA LEU A 423 13.69 17.04 5.14
C LEU A 423 14.89 16.65 6.01
N GLY A 424 15.86 17.55 6.18
CA GLY A 424 17.01 17.34 7.06
C GLY A 424 16.68 17.22 8.55
N GLN A 425 15.45 17.54 8.97
CA GLN A 425 14.98 17.30 10.33
C GLN A 425 14.56 15.84 10.55
N TYR A 426 14.22 15.13 9.46
CA TYR A 426 13.69 13.76 9.51
C TYR A 426 14.69 12.72 9.02
N PHE A 427 15.55 13.10 8.06
CA PHE A 427 16.45 12.19 7.35
C PHE A 427 17.89 12.67 7.42
N ASN A 428 18.80 11.77 7.83
CA ASN A 428 20.22 12.09 7.98
C ASN A 428 20.94 12.25 6.64
N ASP A 429 20.59 11.44 5.63
CA ASP A 429 21.19 11.48 4.29
C ASP A 429 20.11 11.70 3.22
N ILE A 430 19.71 12.97 3.08
CA ILE A 430 18.67 13.39 2.14
C ILE A 430 19.05 13.03 0.70
N LYS A 431 20.33 13.16 0.32
CA LYS A 431 20.76 12.93 -1.06
C LYS A 431 20.62 11.45 -1.42
N SER A 432 21.13 10.56 -0.56
CA SER A 432 21.03 9.12 -0.79
C SER A 432 19.58 8.67 -0.82
N ILE A 433 18.76 9.05 0.15
CA ILE A 433 17.36 8.61 0.20
C ILE A 433 16.52 9.17 -0.96
N THR A 434 16.80 10.40 -1.41
CA THR A 434 16.15 10.99 -2.59
C THR A 434 16.54 10.23 -3.87
N MET A 435 17.80 9.82 -4.00
CA MET A 435 18.24 9.01 -5.14
C MET A 435 17.54 7.64 -5.14
N SER A 436 17.49 6.97 -3.99
CA SER A 436 16.76 5.71 -3.80
C SER A 436 15.28 5.84 -4.14
N ALA A 437 14.65 6.95 -3.72
CA ALA A 437 13.25 7.28 -4.01
C ALA A 437 13.02 7.42 -5.52
N LYS A 438 13.89 8.17 -6.21
CA LYS A 438 13.85 8.31 -7.68
C LYS A 438 14.00 6.96 -8.37
N THR A 439 14.93 6.12 -7.94
CA THR A 439 15.10 4.77 -8.51
C THR A 439 13.83 3.93 -8.38
N LEU A 440 13.22 3.90 -7.18
CA LEU A 440 11.98 3.17 -6.95
C LEU A 440 10.81 3.74 -7.75
N LEU A 441 10.64 5.06 -7.82
CA LEU A 441 9.59 5.68 -8.61
C LEU A 441 9.80 5.49 -10.11
N HIS A 442 11.04 5.48 -10.60
CA HIS A 442 11.35 5.12 -11.98
C HIS A 442 10.99 3.66 -12.30
N PHE A 443 11.33 2.74 -11.40
CA PHE A 443 10.92 1.35 -11.50
C PHE A 443 9.38 1.22 -11.53
N ILE A 444 8.68 1.88 -10.61
CA ILE A 444 7.21 1.88 -10.55
C ILE A 444 6.62 2.43 -11.85
N HIS A 445 7.10 3.58 -12.32
CA HIS A 445 6.70 4.15 -13.62
C HIS A 445 6.89 3.15 -14.76
N GLN A 446 8.07 2.53 -14.87
CA GLN A 446 8.39 1.58 -15.92
C GLN A 446 7.45 0.37 -15.94
N ILE A 447 7.13 -0.20 -14.78
CA ILE A 447 6.34 -1.44 -14.73
C ILE A 447 4.83 -1.19 -14.70
N THR A 448 4.37 0.00 -14.28
CA THR A 448 2.95 0.32 -14.12
C THR A 448 2.40 1.27 -15.19
N GLY A 449 3.26 2.03 -15.86
CA GLY A 449 2.86 3.07 -16.81
C GLY A 449 2.42 4.38 -16.16
N ILE A 450 2.39 4.47 -14.81
CA ILE A 450 1.98 5.67 -14.08
C ILE A 450 2.75 6.91 -14.59
N PRO A 451 2.11 7.98 -15.05
CA PRO A 451 2.80 9.15 -15.59
C PRO A 451 3.77 9.77 -14.58
N LYS A 452 4.99 10.12 -15.02
CA LYS A 452 6.01 10.75 -14.16
C LYS A 452 5.53 12.07 -13.54
N GLN A 453 4.64 12.77 -14.23
CA GLN A 453 4.03 14.02 -13.76
C GLN A 453 3.23 13.87 -12.47
N ILE A 454 2.80 12.65 -12.12
CA ILE A 454 2.18 12.35 -10.83
C ILE A 454 3.18 12.46 -9.68
N PHE A 455 4.49 12.44 -9.95
CA PHE A 455 5.57 12.56 -8.98
C PHE A 455 6.42 13.81 -9.22
N SER A 456 5.80 14.89 -9.69
CA SER A 456 6.48 16.11 -10.17
C SER A 456 7.49 16.72 -9.21
N SER A 457 7.33 16.50 -7.91
CA SER A 457 8.27 16.98 -6.88
C SER A 457 9.56 16.17 -6.82
N LEU A 458 9.55 14.92 -7.31
CA LEU A 458 10.63 13.94 -7.21
C LEU A 458 11.22 13.51 -8.57
N ILE A 459 10.47 13.53 -9.67
CA ILE A 459 10.92 13.18 -11.02
C ILE A 459 10.48 14.27 -11.99
#